data_AF-A0A397EDK3-F1
#
_entry.id   AF-A0A397EDK3-F1
#
_cell.length_a   1.000
_cell.length_b   1.000
_cell.length_c   1.000
_cell.angle_alpha   90.00
_cell.angle_beta   90.00
_cell.angle_gamma   90.00
#
_symmetry.space_group_name_H-M   'P 1'
#
loop_
_entity.id
_entity.type
_entity.pdbx_description
1 polymer ?
#
loop_
_entity_poly.entity_id
_entity_poly.type
_entity_poly.pdbx_seq_one_letter_code
_entity_poly.pdbx_strand_id
1 'polypeptide(L)'
;VSQGWDDAALQHEFCKAAADVATQSSSGAIGGLILVTHSMGNVIASGAIASNVCTFSKDVTWVSLASPQQGSQVANLLQQQCLKGGWSNILKVPLSWVGYCPPGRAYLSLQHQSTVNATEQAAFAAGQRARQEHVSHAACGVSAFGLNSIYSAPLAIVDKMASHASASDGFVDYNSCSVGLNTNDFGGTSSKHYVGPLNHADLSFRTGDGWWGDNRKPLKWFQCLL
;
A
#
# COMPACT_ATOMS: atom_id res chain seq x y z
N VAL A 1 -13.64 1.80 -5.74
CA VAL A 1 -12.76 2.98 -5.90
C VAL A 1 -12.56 3.21 -7.39
N SER A 2 -12.96 4.36 -7.92
CA SER A 2 -12.87 4.68 -9.36
C SER A 2 -11.77 5.70 -9.68
N GLN A 3 -11.43 6.57 -8.73
CA GLN A 3 -10.44 7.64 -8.90
C GLN A 3 -9.00 7.13 -8.69
N GLY A 4 -8.03 7.75 -9.35
CA GLY A 4 -6.61 7.48 -9.16
C GLY A 4 -6.09 8.07 -7.84
N TRP A 5 -4.94 7.60 -7.35
CA TRP A 5 -4.37 8.12 -6.10
C TRP A 5 -3.87 9.57 -6.23
N ASP A 6 -3.60 9.97 -7.46
CA ASP A 6 -3.17 11.29 -7.91
C ASP A 6 -4.34 12.24 -8.21
N ASP A 7 -5.59 11.81 -7.97
CA ASP A 7 -6.77 12.64 -8.18
C ASP A 7 -6.89 13.72 -7.09
N ALA A 8 -6.99 14.99 -7.50
CA ALA A 8 -7.07 16.12 -6.58
C ALA A 8 -8.31 16.07 -5.69
N ALA A 9 -9.47 15.66 -6.23
CA ALA A 9 -10.70 15.58 -5.44
C ALA A 9 -10.57 14.50 -4.36
N LEU A 10 -10.01 13.34 -4.71
CA LEU A 10 -9.74 12.27 -3.74
C LEU A 10 -8.77 12.72 -2.64
N GLN A 11 -7.72 13.45 -2.99
CA GLN A 11 -6.75 13.98 -2.03
C GLN A 11 -7.39 15.02 -1.10
N HIS A 12 -8.25 15.90 -1.62
CA HIS A 12 -9.03 16.83 -0.80
C HIS A 12 -9.99 16.12 0.15
N GLU A 13 -10.71 15.09 -0.34
CA GLU A 13 -11.59 14.26 0.49
C GLU A 13 -10.81 13.56 1.60
N PHE A 14 -9.64 12.98 1.29
CA PHE A 14 -8.75 12.38 2.27
C PHE A 14 -8.30 13.38 3.35
N CYS A 15 -7.75 14.52 2.94
CA CYS A 15 -7.27 15.54 3.87
C CYS A 15 -8.40 16.09 4.74
N LYS A 16 -9.59 16.31 4.15
CA LYS A 16 -10.78 16.73 4.89
C LYS A 16 -11.18 15.70 5.94
N ALA A 17 -11.29 14.43 5.55
CA ALA A 17 -11.67 13.36 6.47
C ALA A 17 -10.65 13.21 7.62
N ALA A 18 -9.35 13.33 7.33
CA ALA A 18 -8.31 13.32 8.35
C ALA A 18 -8.42 14.52 9.30
N ALA A 19 -8.68 15.72 8.78
CA ALA A 19 -8.80 16.93 9.58
C ALA A 19 -10.03 16.90 10.51
N ASP A 20 -11.15 16.35 10.03
CA ASP A 20 -12.42 16.27 10.75
C ASP A 20 -12.33 15.38 12.01
N VAL A 21 -11.39 14.42 12.04
CA VAL A 21 -11.18 13.50 13.18
C VAL A 21 -9.92 13.80 13.99
N ALA A 22 -9.01 14.60 13.46
CA ALA A 22 -7.77 14.96 14.14
C ALA A 22 -8.02 16.00 15.24
N THR A 23 -7.31 15.85 16.34
CA THR A 23 -7.31 16.85 17.42
C THR A 23 -6.32 17.96 17.10
N GLN A 24 -6.60 19.21 17.49
CA GLN A 24 -5.64 20.33 17.34
C GLN A 24 -5.20 20.62 15.89
N SER A 25 -6.05 20.31 14.89
CA SER A 25 -5.81 20.71 13.50
C SER A 25 -5.78 22.23 13.35
N SER A 26 -4.86 22.74 12.54
CA SER A 26 -4.76 24.19 12.26
C SER A 26 -4.48 24.43 10.79
N SER A 27 -5.31 25.28 10.16
CA SER A 27 -5.17 25.82 8.79
C SER A 27 -4.31 24.98 7.81
N GLY A 28 -4.80 23.81 7.41
CA GLY A 28 -4.15 22.94 6.41
C GLY A 28 -3.18 21.89 6.96
N ALA A 29 -2.82 21.97 8.24
CA ALA A 29 -2.08 20.93 8.95
C ALA A 29 -3.01 20.02 9.75
N ILE A 30 -2.90 18.72 9.52
CA ILE A 30 -3.59 17.67 10.28
C ILE A 30 -2.90 17.54 11.65
N GLY A 31 -3.67 17.71 12.72
CA GLY A 31 -3.19 17.63 14.10
C GLY A 31 -3.05 16.20 14.62
N GLY A 32 -3.18 16.00 15.93
CA GLY A 32 -3.02 14.70 16.59
C GLY A 32 -3.99 13.64 16.06
N LEU A 33 -3.44 12.62 15.40
CA LEU A 33 -4.16 11.52 14.74
C LEU A 33 -3.26 10.29 14.61
N ILE A 34 -3.80 9.10 14.89
CA ILE A 34 -3.20 7.84 14.43
C ILE A 34 -3.79 7.52 13.07
N LEU A 35 -3.00 7.74 12.01
CA LEU A 35 -3.38 7.44 10.64
C LEU A 35 -2.89 6.05 10.27
N VAL A 36 -3.81 5.14 9.94
CA VAL A 36 -3.48 3.81 9.41
C VAL A 36 -3.91 3.73 7.96
N THR A 37 -2.96 3.53 7.05
CA THR A 37 -3.24 3.38 5.62
C THR A 37 -2.79 2.03 5.11
N HIS A 38 -3.59 1.42 4.23
CA HIS A 38 -3.27 0.16 3.58
C HIS A 38 -3.30 0.32 2.06
N SER A 39 -2.38 -0.34 1.37
CA SER A 39 -2.35 -0.38 -0.11
C SER A 39 -2.38 1.03 -0.72
N MET A 40 -3.27 1.28 -1.68
CA MET A 40 -3.49 2.57 -2.34
C MET A 40 -3.70 3.74 -1.36
N GLY A 41 -4.24 3.50 -0.16
CA GLY A 41 -4.41 4.55 0.85
C GLY A 41 -3.11 5.27 1.21
N ASN A 42 -1.98 4.57 1.13
CA ASN A 42 -0.67 5.16 1.41
C ASN A 42 -0.27 6.20 0.36
N VAL A 43 -0.47 5.88 -0.92
CA VAL A 43 -0.11 6.80 -2.02
C VAL A 43 -1.11 7.95 -2.15
N ILE A 44 -2.37 7.75 -1.75
CA ILE A 44 -3.34 8.86 -1.58
C ILE A 44 -2.83 9.83 -0.52
N ALA A 45 -2.44 9.32 0.66
CA ALA A 45 -1.95 10.14 1.75
C ALA A 45 -0.66 10.88 1.39
N SER A 46 0.36 10.18 0.87
CA SER A 46 1.60 10.83 0.45
C SER A 46 1.40 11.77 -0.74
N GLY A 47 0.50 11.44 -1.67
CA GLY A 47 0.18 12.27 -2.84
C GLY A 47 -0.48 13.58 -2.44
N ALA A 48 -1.38 13.55 -1.45
CA ALA A 48 -2.03 14.75 -0.92
C ALA A 48 -1.01 15.70 -0.24
N ILE A 49 -0.06 15.14 0.51
CA ILE A 49 1.04 15.91 1.10
C ILE A 49 1.96 16.48 0.01
N ALA A 50 2.40 15.64 -0.92
CA ALA A 50 3.28 16.04 -2.02
C ALA A 50 2.67 17.13 -2.92
N SER A 51 1.34 17.15 -3.04
CA SER A 51 0.59 18.15 -3.81
C SER A 51 0.17 19.37 -2.98
N ASN A 52 0.64 19.48 -1.74
CA ASN A 52 0.32 20.56 -0.80
C ASN A 52 -1.18 20.74 -0.52
N VAL A 53 -1.97 19.66 -0.60
CA VAL A 53 -3.40 19.69 -0.25
C VAL A 53 -3.57 19.79 1.26
N CYS A 54 -2.76 19.06 2.01
CA CYS A 54 -2.59 19.20 3.45
C CYS A 54 -1.17 18.79 3.87
N THR A 55 -0.80 19.02 5.12
CA THR A 55 0.43 18.49 5.72
C THR A 55 0.12 17.80 7.04
N PHE A 56 1.04 16.98 7.54
CA PHE A 56 0.92 16.35 8.85
C PHE A 56 1.77 17.11 9.87
N SER A 57 1.14 17.47 10.99
CA SER A 57 1.87 17.92 12.17
C SER A 57 2.71 16.78 12.76
N LYS A 58 3.63 17.13 13.66
CA LYS A 58 4.43 16.15 14.42
C LYS A 58 3.60 15.23 15.32
N ASP A 59 2.34 15.56 15.57
CA ASP A 59 1.44 14.81 16.45
C ASP A 59 0.67 13.72 15.67
N VAL A 60 0.86 13.62 14.34
CA VAL A 60 0.36 12.51 13.53
C VAL A 60 1.28 11.31 13.67
N THR A 61 0.72 10.17 14.09
CA THR A 61 1.37 8.87 13.98
C THR A 61 0.87 8.17 12.73
N TRP A 62 1.69 8.08 11.69
CA TRP A 62 1.30 7.43 10.44
C TRP A 62 1.88 6.02 10.35
N VAL A 63 0.99 5.02 10.33
CA VAL A 63 1.27 3.60 10.12
C VAL A 63 0.92 3.21 8.68
N SER A 64 1.94 2.88 7.90
CA SER A 64 1.87 2.59 6.47
C SER A 64 1.95 1.09 6.18
N LEU A 65 0.86 0.48 5.73
CA LEU A 65 0.77 -0.97 5.51
C LEU A 65 0.72 -1.28 4.01
N ALA A 66 1.59 -2.20 3.54
CA ALA A 66 1.56 -2.72 2.17
C ALA A 66 1.56 -1.63 1.07
N SER A 67 2.41 -0.60 1.24
CA SER A 67 2.32 0.62 0.41
C SER A 67 2.90 0.44 -1.00
N PRO A 68 2.17 0.73 -2.08
CA PRO A 68 2.73 0.71 -3.44
C PRO A 68 3.42 2.04 -3.79
N GLN A 69 4.47 2.45 -3.05
CA GLN A 69 5.10 3.76 -3.28
C GLN A 69 5.87 3.89 -4.61
N GLN A 70 6.13 2.78 -5.29
CA GLN A 70 6.62 2.75 -6.68
C GLN A 70 5.58 2.13 -7.62
N GLY A 71 4.31 2.08 -7.21
CA GLY A 71 3.26 1.36 -7.91
C GLY A 71 3.39 -0.16 -7.76
N SER A 72 2.79 -0.88 -8.70
CA SER A 72 2.61 -2.33 -8.69
C SER A 72 2.67 -2.91 -10.10
N GLN A 73 3.46 -3.96 -10.27
CA GLN A 73 3.54 -4.75 -11.49
C GLN A 73 2.22 -5.51 -11.74
N VAL A 74 1.39 -5.74 -10.71
CA VAL A 74 0.05 -6.33 -10.87
C VAL A 74 -0.89 -5.37 -11.59
N ALA A 75 -0.77 -4.06 -11.37
CA ALA A 75 -1.52 -3.07 -12.14
C ALA A 75 -1.15 -3.10 -13.63
N ASN A 76 0.14 -3.30 -13.96
CA ASN A 76 0.59 -3.52 -15.33
C ASN A 76 0.01 -4.82 -15.91
N LEU A 77 0.09 -5.93 -15.15
CA LEU A 77 -0.49 -7.21 -15.55
C LEU A 77 -1.99 -7.08 -15.83
N LEU A 78 -2.74 -6.40 -14.96
CA LEU A 78 -4.17 -6.19 -15.13
C LEU A 78 -4.49 -5.47 -16.45
N GLN A 79 -3.78 -4.39 -16.77
CA GLN A 79 -3.94 -3.69 -18.05
C GLN A 79 -3.64 -4.63 -19.22
N GLN A 80 -2.53 -5.37 -19.17
CA GLN A 80 -2.15 -6.32 -20.23
C GLN A 80 -3.17 -7.43 -20.44
N GLN A 81 -3.74 -7.99 -19.36
CA GLN A 81 -4.76 -9.03 -19.47
C GLN A 81 -6.05 -8.48 -20.05
N CYS A 82 -6.48 -7.26 -19.69
CA CYS A 82 -7.64 -6.65 -20.32
C CYS A 82 -7.45 -6.37 -21.81
N LEU A 83 -6.24 -5.98 -22.24
CA LEU A 83 -5.91 -5.86 -23.67
C LEU A 83 -5.93 -7.21 -24.41
N LYS A 84 -5.77 -8.32 -23.69
CA LYS A 84 -5.80 -9.70 -24.22
C LYS A 84 -7.17 -10.37 -24.12
N GLY A 85 -8.23 -9.64 -23.74
CA GLY A 85 -9.59 -10.17 -23.63
C GLY A 85 -10.02 -10.57 -22.21
N GLY A 86 -9.26 -10.20 -21.18
CA GLY A 86 -9.60 -10.40 -19.77
C GLY A 86 -9.03 -11.68 -19.16
N TRP A 87 -9.31 -11.91 -17.88
CA TRP A 87 -8.83 -13.07 -17.13
C TRP A 87 -9.69 -14.30 -17.38
N SER A 88 -9.07 -15.49 -17.47
CA SER A 88 -9.81 -16.76 -17.41
C SER A 88 -10.42 -16.96 -16.02
N ASN A 89 -11.49 -17.76 -15.91
CA ASN A 89 -12.32 -17.97 -14.72
C ASN A 89 -11.61 -18.48 -13.42
N ILE A 90 -10.27 -18.58 -13.40
CA ILE A 90 -9.47 -19.25 -12.37
C ILE A 90 -9.34 -18.47 -11.04
N LEU A 91 -9.60 -17.16 -10.99
CA LEU A 91 -9.37 -16.33 -9.78
C LEU A 91 -10.63 -15.89 -9.02
N LYS A 92 -11.79 -16.52 -9.28
CA LYS A 92 -13.10 -15.90 -9.00
C LYS A 92 -13.55 -15.71 -7.54
N VAL A 93 -12.84 -16.20 -6.52
CA VAL A 93 -13.46 -16.24 -5.17
C VAL A 93 -12.86 -15.28 -4.13
N PRO A 94 -11.56 -14.95 -4.10
CA PRO A 94 -11.07 -13.85 -3.24
C PRO A 94 -10.61 -12.60 -3.99
N LEU A 95 -10.41 -12.67 -5.32
CA LEU A 95 -9.87 -11.58 -6.14
C LEU A 95 -10.83 -11.17 -7.28
N SER A 96 -12.13 -11.15 -6.99
CA SER A 96 -13.18 -10.93 -8.00
C SER A 96 -13.07 -9.60 -8.77
N TRP A 97 -12.37 -8.60 -8.22
CA TRP A 97 -12.13 -7.30 -8.86
C TRP A 97 -11.17 -7.38 -10.07
N VAL A 98 -10.30 -8.39 -10.12
CA VAL A 98 -9.31 -8.60 -11.20
C VAL A 98 -9.99 -8.93 -12.54
N GLY A 99 -11.24 -9.39 -12.52
CA GLY A 99 -11.99 -9.80 -13.71
C GLY A 99 -12.70 -8.68 -14.48
N TYR A 100 -12.70 -7.43 -14.00
CA TYR A 100 -13.41 -6.33 -14.67
C TYR A 100 -12.50 -5.59 -15.65
N CYS A 101 -12.90 -5.55 -16.93
CA CYS A 101 -12.24 -4.81 -17.99
C CYS A 101 -13.18 -3.75 -18.60
N PRO A 102 -12.69 -2.56 -18.98
CA PRO A 102 -11.31 -2.09 -18.78
C PRO A 102 -11.00 -1.87 -17.28
N PRO A 103 -9.71 -1.91 -16.87
CA PRO A 103 -9.36 -1.65 -15.48
C PRO A 103 -9.79 -0.24 -15.08
N GLY A 104 -10.36 -0.10 -13.89
CA GLY A 104 -10.69 1.22 -13.35
C GLY A 104 -9.45 2.11 -13.21
N ARG A 105 -9.62 3.43 -13.32
CA ARG A 105 -8.53 4.42 -13.19
C ARG A 105 -7.77 4.29 -11.87
N ALA A 106 -8.45 3.91 -10.78
CA ALA A 106 -7.82 3.58 -9.51
C ALA A 106 -6.65 2.58 -9.66
N TYR A 107 -6.86 1.49 -10.39
CA TYR A 107 -5.82 0.47 -10.61
C TYR A 107 -4.77 0.94 -11.62
N LEU A 108 -5.18 1.62 -12.69
CA LEU A 108 -4.23 2.13 -13.69
C LEU A 108 -3.26 3.17 -13.11
N SER A 109 -3.72 4.00 -12.16
CA SER A 109 -2.84 4.96 -11.47
C SER A 109 -1.73 4.28 -10.66
N LEU A 110 -1.85 2.99 -10.36
CA LEU A 110 -0.88 2.21 -9.59
C LEU A 110 0.11 1.44 -10.48
N GLN A 111 0.16 1.67 -11.79
CA GLN A 111 1.19 1.07 -12.63
C GLN A 111 2.58 1.36 -12.10
N HIS A 112 3.48 0.37 -12.22
CA HIS A 112 4.80 0.47 -11.64
C HIS A 112 5.58 1.66 -12.21
N GLN A 113 6.29 2.39 -11.35
CA GLN A 113 6.97 3.65 -11.64
C GLN A 113 7.89 3.56 -12.87
N SER A 114 8.54 2.42 -13.10
CA SER A 114 9.42 2.21 -14.25
C SER A 114 8.71 2.08 -15.61
N THR A 115 7.37 2.03 -15.63
CA THR A 115 6.56 1.76 -16.83
C THR A 115 5.66 2.92 -17.23
N VAL A 116 5.62 3.96 -16.39
CA VAL A 116 4.75 5.14 -16.53
C VAL A 116 5.53 6.32 -17.07
N ASN A 117 4.83 7.38 -17.48
CA ASN A 117 5.46 8.55 -18.09
C ASN A 117 6.24 9.40 -17.06
N ALA A 118 7.03 10.37 -17.54
CA ALA A 118 7.88 11.19 -16.67
C ALA A 118 7.10 12.00 -15.60
N THR A 119 5.88 12.44 -15.92
CA THR A 119 5.01 13.14 -14.95
C THR A 119 4.57 12.21 -13.83
N GLU A 120 4.14 11.00 -14.16
CA GLU A 120 3.75 9.97 -13.19
C GLU A 120 4.94 9.51 -12.35
N GLN A 121 6.13 9.37 -12.96
CA GLN A 121 7.38 9.07 -12.25
C GLN A 121 7.73 10.15 -11.22
N ALA A 122 7.58 11.42 -11.59
CA ALA A 122 7.82 12.55 -10.71
C ALA A 122 6.81 12.59 -9.55
N ALA A 123 5.55 12.25 -9.80
CA ALA A 123 4.50 12.15 -8.78
C ALA A 123 4.84 11.06 -7.75
N PHE A 124 5.24 9.86 -8.19
CA PHE A 124 5.71 8.80 -7.28
C PHE A 124 6.93 9.26 -6.47
N ALA A 125 7.92 9.87 -7.09
CA ALA A 125 9.11 10.36 -6.39
C ALA A 125 8.77 11.45 -5.34
N ALA A 126 7.78 12.30 -5.61
CA ALA A 126 7.29 13.29 -4.65
C ALA A 126 6.54 12.63 -3.49
N GLY A 127 5.67 11.66 -3.78
CA GLY A 127 4.98 10.86 -2.76
C GLY A 127 5.96 10.09 -1.86
N GLN A 128 7.02 9.51 -2.42
CA GLN A 128 8.07 8.82 -1.66
C GLN A 128 8.74 9.76 -0.65
N ARG A 129 9.10 10.98 -1.06
CA ARG A 129 9.68 11.99 -0.16
C ARG A 129 8.70 12.39 0.95
N ALA A 130 7.45 12.66 0.59
CA ALA A 130 6.41 13.00 1.57
C ALA A 130 6.18 11.87 2.59
N ARG A 131 6.14 10.62 2.14
CA ARG A 131 6.04 9.47 3.06
C ARG A 131 7.28 9.35 3.93
N GLN A 132 8.47 9.46 3.36
CA GLN A 132 9.72 9.36 4.11
C GLN A 132 9.80 10.38 5.26
N GLU A 133 9.32 11.60 5.02
CA GLU A 133 9.32 12.68 6.02
C GLU A 133 8.31 12.45 7.16
N HIS A 134 7.13 11.88 6.85
CA HIS A 134 6.01 11.85 7.79
C HIS A 134 5.64 10.47 8.33
N VAL A 135 6.13 9.37 7.75
CA VAL A 135 5.74 8.03 8.19
C VAL A 135 6.44 7.66 9.50
N SER A 136 5.66 7.22 10.49
CA SER A 136 6.20 6.78 11.77
C SER A 136 6.60 5.30 11.71
N HIS A 137 5.72 4.48 11.14
CA HIS A 137 5.86 3.03 11.07
C HIS A 137 5.42 2.49 9.71
N ALA A 138 6.05 1.41 9.25
CA ALA A 138 5.70 0.76 8.00
C ALA A 138 5.68 -0.76 8.17
N ALA A 139 4.79 -1.44 7.46
CA ALA A 139 4.76 -2.90 7.38
C ALA A 139 4.75 -3.37 5.92
N CYS A 140 5.69 -4.25 5.58
CA CYS A 140 5.84 -4.82 4.24
C CYS A 140 5.79 -6.35 4.26
N GLY A 141 5.23 -6.94 3.22
CA GLY A 141 5.12 -8.38 3.05
C GLY A 141 6.10 -8.88 1.98
N VAL A 142 6.65 -10.06 2.22
CA VAL A 142 7.62 -10.71 1.31
C VAL A 142 7.18 -12.11 0.87
N SER A 143 5.89 -12.45 1.07
CA SER A 143 5.34 -13.72 0.59
C SER A 143 3.90 -13.56 0.11
N ALA A 144 3.68 -13.72 -1.19
CA ALA A 144 2.36 -13.69 -1.79
C ALA A 144 1.42 -14.79 -1.27
N PHE A 145 1.96 -15.91 -0.79
CA PHE A 145 1.16 -16.92 -0.10
C PHE A 145 0.78 -16.46 1.31
N GLY A 146 1.73 -15.89 2.05
CA GLY A 146 1.49 -15.32 3.38
C GLY A 146 1.07 -16.35 4.43
N LEU A 147 0.14 -15.94 5.30
CA LEU A 147 -0.54 -16.82 6.25
C LEU A 147 -1.57 -17.68 5.51
N ASN A 148 -1.75 -18.93 5.95
CA ASN A 148 -2.71 -19.84 5.34
C ASN A 148 -4.15 -19.33 5.50
N SER A 149 -4.75 -18.88 4.40
CA SER A 149 -6.08 -18.28 4.35
C SER A 149 -6.70 -18.45 2.96
N ILE A 150 -7.93 -17.95 2.77
CA ILE A 150 -8.57 -17.91 1.45
C ILE A 150 -7.81 -17.06 0.43
N TYR A 151 -6.92 -16.15 0.87
CA TYR A 151 -6.16 -15.25 -0.01
C TYR A 151 -4.85 -15.87 -0.52
N SER A 152 -4.32 -16.90 0.13
CA SER A 152 -2.95 -17.37 -0.07
C SER A 152 -2.66 -17.87 -1.48
N ALA A 153 -3.33 -18.94 -1.92
CA ALA A 153 -3.06 -19.52 -3.23
C ALA A 153 -3.41 -18.54 -4.39
N PRO A 154 -4.53 -17.78 -4.32
CA PRO A 154 -4.85 -16.81 -5.37
C PRO A 154 -3.84 -15.67 -5.51
N LEU A 155 -3.36 -15.10 -4.39
CA LEU A 155 -2.32 -14.07 -4.43
C LEU A 155 -0.99 -14.63 -4.95
N ALA A 156 -0.61 -15.86 -4.56
CA ALA A 156 0.59 -16.52 -5.08
C ALA A 156 0.54 -16.77 -6.61
N ILE A 157 -0.65 -17.04 -7.17
CA ILE A 157 -0.83 -17.17 -8.63
C ILE A 157 -0.64 -15.81 -9.32
N VAL A 158 -1.26 -14.75 -8.79
CA VAL A 158 -1.15 -13.40 -9.36
C VAL A 158 0.31 -12.91 -9.32
N ASP A 159 0.98 -13.09 -8.18
CA ASP A 159 2.38 -12.75 -7.97
C ASP A 159 3.31 -13.36 -9.02
N LYS A 160 3.14 -14.67 -9.24
CA LYS A 160 3.91 -15.43 -10.23
C LYS A 160 3.71 -14.89 -11.65
N MET A 161 2.53 -14.37 -11.97
CA MET A 161 2.22 -13.80 -13.28
C MET A 161 2.74 -12.37 -13.44
N ALA A 162 2.77 -11.59 -12.36
CA ALA A 162 3.16 -10.19 -12.38
C ALA A 162 4.67 -9.98 -12.51
N SER A 163 5.47 -11.01 -12.24
CA SER A 163 6.94 -10.95 -12.34
C SER A 163 7.54 -9.77 -11.56
N HIS A 164 7.21 -9.68 -10.27
CA HIS A 164 7.73 -8.63 -9.39
C HIS A 164 9.28 -8.61 -9.37
N ALA A 165 9.84 -7.40 -9.22
CA ALA A 165 11.29 -7.19 -9.21
C ALA A 165 11.98 -7.66 -7.91
N SER A 166 11.20 -7.83 -6.83
CA SER A 166 11.65 -8.31 -5.53
C SER A 166 10.59 -9.23 -4.91
N ALA A 167 10.86 -9.78 -3.73
CA ALA A 167 9.85 -10.52 -2.98
C ALA A 167 8.61 -9.63 -2.76
N SER A 168 7.41 -10.21 -2.79
CA SER A 168 6.17 -9.43 -2.78
C SER A 168 5.13 -10.04 -1.85
N ASP A 169 4.21 -9.18 -1.40
CA ASP A 169 2.99 -9.56 -0.70
C ASP A 169 1.88 -10.08 -1.65
N GLY A 170 2.18 -10.20 -2.95
CA GLY A 170 1.29 -10.66 -4.00
C GLY A 170 0.68 -9.56 -4.86
N PHE A 171 0.72 -8.30 -4.39
CA PHE A 171 0.39 -7.12 -5.21
C PHE A 171 1.50 -6.07 -5.22
N VAL A 172 2.24 -5.92 -4.14
CA VAL A 172 3.26 -4.90 -3.98
C VAL A 172 4.55 -5.59 -3.63
N ASP A 173 5.62 -5.28 -4.37
CA ASP A 173 6.93 -5.81 -4.07
C ASP A 173 7.62 -5.03 -2.95
N TYR A 174 8.57 -5.67 -2.28
CA TYR A 174 9.23 -5.16 -1.09
C TYR A 174 9.97 -3.84 -1.36
N ASN A 175 10.58 -3.67 -2.53
CA ASN A 175 11.24 -2.42 -2.88
C ASN A 175 10.20 -1.28 -2.97
N SER A 176 9.08 -1.51 -3.65
CA SER A 176 7.97 -0.55 -3.73
C SER A 176 7.41 -0.20 -2.35
N CYS A 177 7.35 -1.17 -1.42
CA CYS A 177 6.86 -0.95 -0.07
C CYS A 177 7.84 -0.21 0.85
N SER A 178 9.13 -0.51 0.75
CA SER A 178 10.17 0.00 1.65
C SER A 178 10.90 1.24 1.13
N VAL A 179 10.67 1.65 -0.12
CA VAL A 179 11.35 2.80 -0.74
C VAL A 179 11.31 4.06 0.14
N GLY A 180 12.46 4.73 0.23
CA GLY A 180 12.65 5.92 1.06
C GLY A 180 12.87 5.64 2.56
N LEU A 181 12.68 4.40 3.02
CA LEU A 181 12.88 4.01 4.41
C LEU A 181 14.18 3.23 4.60
N ASN A 182 14.76 3.32 5.80
CA ASN A 182 15.95 2.55 6.13
C ASN A 182 15.58 1.07 6.29
N THR A 183 16.04 0.22 5.37
CA THR A 183 15.72 -1.22 5.40
C THR A 183 16.27 -1.93 6.62
N ASN A 184 17.27 -1.37 7.31
CA ASN A 184 17.78 -1.93 8.57
C ASN A 184 16.82 -1.75 9.76
N ASP A 185 15.83 -0.85 9.63
CA ASP A 185 14.79 -0.65 10.65
C ASP A 185 13.64 -1.68 10.54
N PHE A 186 13.65 -2.51 9.49
CA PHE A 186 12.65 -3.55 9.25
C PHE A 186 13.02 -4.86 9.94
N GLY A 187 12.06 -5.44 10.66
CA GLY A 187 12.21 -6.75 11.29
C GLY A 187 10.90 -7.29 11.85
N GLY A 188 11.00 -8.01 12.97
CA GLY A 188 9.86 -8.64 13.63
C GLY A 188 9.03 -7.69 14.50
N THR A 189 8.31 -8.24 15.47
CA THR A 189 7.34 -7.48 16.29
C THR A 189 7.93 -6.36 17.14
N SER A 190 9.24 -6.37 17.41
CA SER A 190 9.93 -5.33 18.19
C SER A 190 10.63 -4.27 17.33
N SER A 191 10.57 -4.39 16.00
CA SER A 191 11.24 -3.48 15.08
C SER A 191 10.37 -2.25 14.78
N LYS A 192 11.02 -1.12 14.48
CA LYS A 192 10.34 0.14 14.10
C LYS A 192 9.46 -0.06 12.87
N HIS A 193 9.96 -0.81 11.89
CA HIS A 193 9.21 -1.24 10.73
C HIS A 193 9.09 -2.75 10.73
N TYR A 194 7.97 -3.27 10.22
CA TYR A 194 7.67 -4.68 10.18
C TYR A 194 7.91 -5.27 8.81
N VAL A 195 8.56 -6.43 8.77
CA VAL A 195 8.64 -7.26 7.57
C VAL A 195 8.43 -8.72 7.93
N GLY A 196 7.66 -9.42 7.11
CA GLY A 196 7.38 -10.83 7.32
C GLY A 196 6.86 -11.54 6.08
N PRO A 197 6.86 -12.88 6.06
CA PRO A 197 6.20 -13.67 5.03
C PRO A 197 4.67 -13.56 5.14
N LEU A 198 4.16 -12.39 4.81
CA LEU A 198 2.77 -11.97 4.82
C LEU A 198 2.35 -11.58 3.41
N ASN A 199 1.12 -11.92 3.04
CA ASN A 199 0.50 -11.48 1.81
C ASN A 199 -0.22 -10.13 2.02
N HIS A 200 -0.72 -9.56 0.93
CA HIS A 200 -1.32 -8.23 0.92
C HIS A 200 -2.55 -8.12 1.83
N ALA A 201 -3.31 -9.22 1.98
CA ALA A 201 -4.48 -9.28 2.85
C ALA A 201 -4.09 -9.44 4.34
N ASP A 202 -3.03 -10.17 4.64
CA ASP A 202 -2.51 -10.31 6.01
C ASP A 202 -2.10 -8.94 6.59
N LEU A 203 -1.49 -8.09 5.77
CA LEU A 203 -1.10 -6.72 6.13
C LEU A 203 -2.29 -5.76 6.31
N SER A 204 -3.51 -6.20 5.98
CA SER A 204 -4.76 -5.49 6.33
C SER A 204 -5.41 -6.04 7.61
N PHE A 205 -4.70 -6.90 8.35
CA PHE A 205 -5.12 -7.55 9.59
C PHE A 205 -6.33 -8.51 9.46
N ARG A 206 -6.77 -8.82 8.24
CA ARG A 206 -7.93 -9.69 7.98
C ARG A 206 -7.74 -11.14 8.40
N THR A 207 -6.50 -11.61 8.47
CA THR A 207 -6.16 -13.01 8.77
C THR A 207 -5.62 -13.20 10.20
N GLY A 208 -5.47 -12.11 10.96
CA GLY A 208 -4.92 -12.15 12.31
C GLY A 208 -3.42 -12.45 12.33
N ASP A 209 -2.95 -12.96 13.46
CA ASP A 209 -1.57 -13.40 13.65
C ASP A 209 -1.39 -14.87 13.30
N GLY A 210 -0.29 -15.17 12.63
CA GLY A 210 0.21 -16.52 12.44
C GLY A 210 0.61 -17.16 13.77
N TRP A 211 0.46 -18.48 13.82
CA TRP A 211 0.69 -19.25 15.05
C TRP A 211 2.18 -19.31 15.44
N TRP A 212 3.08 -19.33 14.46
CA TRP A 212 4.52 -19.56 14.66
C TRP A 212 5.38 -18.39 14.19
N GLY A 213 6.40 -18.05 14.98
CA GLY A 213 7.39 -17.00 14.67
C GLY A 213 6.87 -15.57 14.86
N ASP A 214 7.74 -14.66 15.27
CA ASP A 214 7.39 -13.24 15.45
C ASP A 214 7.24 -12.49 14.11
N ASN A 215 7.85 -13.00 13.04
CA ASN A 215 7.71 -12.47 11.68
C ASN A 215 6.37 -12.83 11.00
N ARG A 216 5.42 -13.42 11.72
CA ARG A 216 4.07 -13.74 11.23
C ARG A 216 2.97 -13.13 12.09
N LYS A 217 3.26 -12.11 12.89
CA LYS A 217 2.36 -11.50 13.86
C LYS A 217 2.13 -9.99 13.61
N PRO A 218 1.50 -9.62 12.48
CA PRO A 218 1.29 -8.21 12.14
C PRO A 218 0.38 -7.47 13.13
N LEU A 219 -0.61 -8.13 13.74
CA LEU A 219 -1.47 -7.49 14.74
C LEU A 219 -0.70 -7.27 16.03
N LYS A 220 0.06 -8.26 16.50
CA LYS A 220 0.91 -8.09 17.68
C LYS A 220 1.90 -6.94 17.50
N TRP A 221 2.54 -6.85 16.33
CA TRP A 221 3.41 -5.70 16.02
C TRP A 221 2.64 -4.39 16.15
N PHE A 222 1.48 -4.27 15.49
CA PHE A 222 0.67 -3.05 15.50
C PHE A 222 0.20 -2.66 16.91
N GLN A 223 -0.22 -3.63 17.72
CA GLN A 223 -0.64 -3.42 19.12
C GLN A 223 0.49 -2.92 20.01
N CYS A 224 1.75 -3.21 19.67
CA CYS A 224 2.91 -2.72 20.42
C CYS A 224 3.36 -1.32 19.98
N LEU A 225 2.78 -0.73 18.92
CA LEU A 225 3.09 0.63 18.47
C LEU A 225 2.27 1.70 19.20
N LEU A 226 1.12 1.32 19.74
CA LEU A 226 0.13 2.20 20.39
C LEU A 226 0.18 2.05 21.91
#